data_AF-A0A7Y1USG7-F1
#
_entry.id   AF-A0A7Y1USG7-F1
#
_cell.length_a   1.000
_cell.length_b   1.000
_cell.length_c   1.000
_cell.angle_alpha   90.00
_cell.angle_beta   90.00
_cell.angle_gamma   90.00
#
_symmetry.space_group_name_H-M   'P 1'
#
loop_
_entity.id
_entity.type
_entity.pdbx_description
1 polymer ?
#
loop_
_entity_poly.entity_id
_entity_poly.type
_entity_poly.pdbx_seq_one_letter_code
_entity_poly.pdbx_strand_id
1 'polypeptide(L)'
;MKEAIAASAMGGLALVRSGEAEFRMLYDRHYDAIHSYFLRRTDTSSAPDLTAEVFLVAWRRIDDVPRGEDTLLWLYGVAANMAAHHRRSSAR
;
A
#
# COMPACT_ATOMS: atom_id res chain seq x y z
N MET A 1 -13.10 14.16 -38.19
CA MET A 1 -11.72 13.93 -37.69
C MET A 1 -11.57 14.40 -36.24
N LYS A 2 -12.31 13.81 -35.30
CA LYS A 2 -12.14 13.99 -33.83
C LYS A 2 -12.41 12.70 -33.02
N GLU A 3 -12.91 11.65 -33.67
CA GLU A 3 -13.35 10.39 -33.05
C GLU A 3 -12.24 9.34 -32.88
N ALA A 4 -10.97 9.65 -33.21
CA ALA A 4 -9.92 8.63 -33.32
C ALA A 4 -9.06 8.43 -32.05
N ILE A 5 -9.20 9.26 -31.01
CA ILE A 5 -8.30 9.23 -29.84
C ILE A 5 -8.86 8.39 -28.68
N ALA A 6 -10.17 8.16 -28.62
CA ALA A 6 -10.78 7.32 -27.57
C ALA A 6 -10.50 5.80 -27.76
N ALA A 7 -10.24 5.35 -28.99
CA ALA A 7 -10.01 3.93 -29.27
C ALA A 7 -8.60 3.42 -28.90
N SER A 8 -7.60 4.31 -28.77
CA SER A 8 -6.26 3.90 -28.29
C SER A 8 -6.20 3.63 -26.78
N ALA A 9 -7.20 4.03 -26.00
CA ALA A 9 -7.26 3.75 -24.56
C ALA A 9 -7.65 2.30 -24.24
N MET A 10 -8.22 1.55 -25.19
CA MET A 10 -8.75 0.20 -24.98
C MET A 10 -7.72 -0.92 -25.24
N GLY A 11 -6.50 -0.57 -25.67
CA GLY A 11 -5.41 -1.55 -25.92
C GLY A 11 -4.34 -1.62 -24.82
N GLY A 12 -4.25 -0.62 -23.94
CA GLY A 12 -3.28 -0.57 -22.84
C GLY A 12 -3.76 -1.19 -21.52
N LEU A 13 -5.07 -1.41 -21.39
CA LEU A 13 -5.73 -1.91 -20.17
C LEU A 13 -5.81 -3.44 -20.08
N ALA A 14 -5.52 -4.17 -21.15
CA ALA A 14 -5.69 -5.62 -21.20
C ALA A 14 -4.60 -6.43 -20.45
N LEU A 15 -3.56 -5.77 -19.95
CA LEU A 15 -2.48 -6.36 -19.14
C LEU A 15 -2.05 -5.40 -18.01
N VAL A 16 -3.00 -4.74 -17.32
CA VAL A 16 -2.68 -4.39 -15.93
C VAL A 16 -2.36 -5.75 -15.28
N ARG A 17 -1.07 -6.02 -15.03
CA ARG A 17 -0.63 -7.29 -14.44
C ARG A 17 -1.55 -7.54 -13.26
N SER A 18 -2.15 -8.72 -13.12
CA SER A 18 -3.18 -8.98 -12.10
C SER A 18 -2.79 -8.45 -10.71
N GLY A 19 -1.50 -8.54 -10.36
CA GLY A 19 -0.95 -7.99 -9.12
C GLY A 19 -0.98 -6.45 -8.99
N GLU A 20 -0.90 -5.69 -10.09
CA GLU A 20 -1.03 -4.22 -10.11
C GLU A 20 -2.46 -3.76 -9.80
N ALA A 21 -3.46 -4.38 -10.44
CA ALA A 21 -4.86 -4.08 -10.16
C ALA A 21 -5.23 -4.45 -8.72
N GLU A 22 -4.77 -5.62 -8.28
CA GLU A 22 -4.95 -6.10 -6.91
C GLU A 22 -4.30 -5.19 -5.88
N PHE A 23 -3.04 -4.84 -6.09
CA PHE A 23 -2.32 -3.92 -5.21
C PHE A 23 -3.01 -2.56 -5.15
N ARG A 24 -3.45 -2.02 -6.28
CA ARG A 24 -4.16 -0.75 -6.32
C ARG A 24 -5.43 -0.79 -5.47
N MET A 25 -6.23 -1.85 -5.58
CA MET A 25 -7.43 -2.01 -4.74
C MET A 25 -7.08 -2.13 -3.25
N LEU A 26 -6.01 -2.86 -2.92
CA LEU A 26 -5.51 -2.97 -1.55
C LEU A 26 -5.06 -1.61 -1.00
N TYR A 27 -4.30 -0.85 -1.80
CA TYR A 27 -3.78 0.47 -1.42
C TYR A 27 -4.93 1.44 -1.19
N ASP A 28 -5.80 1.62 -2.19
CA ASP A 28 -6.93 2.56 -2.14
C ASP A 28 -7.86 2.26 -0.95
N ARG A 29 -8.02 0.97 -0.58
CA ARG A 29 -8.87 0.56 0.55
C ARG A 29 -8.23 0.77 1.92
N HIS A 30 -6.92 0.61 2.05
CA HIS A 30 -6.27 0.48 3.37
C HIS A 30 -5.29 1.60 3.70
N TYR A 31 -4.98 2.50 2.76
CA TYR A 31 -4.04 3.60 2.96
C TYR A 31 -4.36 4.42 4.21
N ASP A 32 -5.59 4.91 4.32
CA ASP A 32 -6.00 5.78 5.44
C ASP A 32 -5.88 5.10 6.80
N ALA A 33 -6.16 3.81 6.86
CA ALA A 33 -6.08 3.02 8.10
C ALA A 33 -4.62 2.88 8.57
N ILE A 34 -3.71 2.57 7.65
CA ILE A 34 -2.28 2.42 7.96
C ILE A 34 -1.64 3.78 8.23
N HIS A 35 -1.97 4.81 7.45
CA HIS A 35 -1.50 6.16 7.70
C HIS A 35 -1.95 6.67 9.08
N SER A 36 -3.24 6.49 9.41
CA SER A 36 -3.78 6.84 10.74
C SER A 36 -3.13 6.05 11.87
N TYR A 37 -2.73 4.80 11.63
CA TYR A 37 -2.02 3.99 12.62
C TYR A 37 -0.68 4.61 12.99
N PHE A 38 0.09 5.08 12.01
CA PHE A 38 1.39 5.72 12.23
C PHE A 38 1.25 7.11 12.82
N LEU A 39 0.31 7.93 12.36
CA LEU A 39 0.02 9.24 12.96
C LEU A 39 -0.25 9.17 14.47
N ARG A 40 -0.77 8.04 14.97
CA ARG A 40 -1.02 7.81 16.41
C ARG A 40 0.19 7.29 17.18
N ARG A 41 1.24 6.83 16.52
CA ARG A 41 2.32 6.01 17.13
C ARG A 41 3.73 6.49 16.84
N THR A 42 3.88 7.42 15.91
CA THR A 42 5.16 8.02 15.50
C THR A 42 5.00 9.53 15.39
N ASP A 43 6.09 10.23 15.10
CA ASP A 43 6.04 11.62 14.69
C ASP A 43 5.31 11.75 13.33
N THR A 44 4.68 12.91 13.13
CA THR A 44 3.89 13.21 11.91
C THR A 44 4.76 13.22 10.66
N SER A 45 6.05 13.56 10.78
CA SER A 45 6.98 13.58 9.65
C SER A 45 7.33 12.18 9.13
N SER A 46 7.43 11.17 10.00
CA SER A 46 7.74 9.79 9.59
C SER A 46 6.53 8.99 9.13
N ALA A 47 5.30 9.40 9.48
CA ALA A 47 4.10 8.63 9.16
C ALA A 47 3.89 8.36 7.65
N PRO A 48 4.10 9.33 6.73
CA PRO A 48 3.96 9.09 5.29
C PRO A 48 4.97 8.06 4.76
N ASP A 49 6.23 8.16 5.21
CA ASP A 49 7.32 7.29 4.78
C ASP A 49 7.09 5.85 5.27
N LEU A 50 6.79 5.67 6.55
CA LEU A 50 6.46 4.36 7.13
C LEU A 50 5.22 3.74 6.48
N THR A 51 4.23 4.56 6.10
CA THR A 51 3.06 4.08 5.35
C THR A 51 3.47 3.57 3.97
N ALA A 52 4.29 4.33 3.25
CA ALA A 52 4.82 3.92 1.95
C ALA A 52 5.62 2.62 2.04
N GLU A 53 6.43 2.45 3.09
CA GLU A 53 7.16 1.22 3.33
C GLU A 53 6.23 0.00 3.52
N VAL A 54 5.14 0.13 4.30
CA VAL A 54 4.16 -0.97 4.47
C VAL A 54 3.62 -1.42 3.12
N PHE A 55 3.21 -0.48 2.28
CA PHE A 55 2.67 -0.81 0.97
C PHE A 55 3.75 -1.31 0.00
N LEU A 56 5.01 -0.87 0.13
CA LEU A 56 6.12 -1.46 -0.62
C LEU A 56 6.34 -2.94 -0.25
N VAL A 57 6.20 -3.30 1.04
CA VAL A 57 6.25 -4.69 1.49
C VAL A 57 5.06 -5.48 0.93
N ALA A 58 3.85 -4.91 0.97
CA ALA A 58 2.67 -5.53 0.37
C ALA A 58 2.85 -5.77 -1.15
N TRP A 59 3.40 -4.80 -1.87
CA TRP A 59 3.71 -4.92 -3.31
C TRP A 59 4.68 -6.07 -3.60
N ARG A 60 5.77 -6.17 -2.83
CA ARG A 60 6.79 -7.21 -3.01
C ARG A 60 6.29 -8.61 -2.66
N ARG A 61 5.22 -8.71 -1.89
CA ARG A 61 4.66 -9.95 -1.37
C ARG A 61 3.19 -10.10 -1.73
N ILE A 62 2.76 -9.54 -2.86
CA ILE A 62 1.33 -9.42 -3.20
C ILE A 62 0.64 -10.79 -3.21
N ASP A 63 1.33 -11.84 -3.66
CA ASP A 63 0.84 -13.22 -3.68
C ASP A 63 0.69 -13.84 -2.28
N ASP A 64 1.42 -13.33 -1.27
CA ASP A 64 1.32 -13.77 0.13
C ASP A 64 0.24 -13.00 0.91
N VAL A 65 -0.30 -11.91 0.36
CA VAL A 65 -1.25 -11.07 1.10
C VAL A 65 -2.60 -11.80 1.20
N PRO A 66 -3.12 -12.03 2.43
CA PRO A 66 -4.43 -12.62 2.60
C PRO A 66 -5.52 -11.79 1.92
N ARG A 67 -6.61 -12.44 1.49
CA ARG A 67 -7.78 -11.80 0.90
C ARG A 67 -8.76 -11.34 1.98
N GLY A 68 -9.56 -10.32 1.68
CA GLY A 68 -10.70 -9.91 2.51
C GLY A 68 -10.28 -9.14 3.76
N GLU A 69 -10.93 -9.43 4.90
CA GLU A 69 -10.71 -8.70 6.15
C GLU A 69 -9.31 -8.96 6.74
N ASP A 70 -8.74 -10.13 6.47
CA ASP A 70 -7.40 -10.52 6.91
C ASP A 70 -6.28 -9.68 6.27
N THR A 71 -6.54 -9.05 5.12
CA THR A 71 -5.60 -8.13 4.47
C THR A 71 -5.20 -7.01 5.43
N LEU A 72 -6.17 -6.38 6.09
CA LEU A 72 -5.90 -5.25 6.98
C LEU A 72 -5.13 -5.70 8.23
N LEU A 73 -5.45 -6.88 8.78
CA LEU A 73 -4.73 -7.45 9.91
C LEU A 73 -3.27 -7.73 9.57
N TRP A 74 -3.02 -8.29 8.38
CA TRP A 74 -1.67 -8.53 7.88
C TRP A 74 -0.89 -7.21 7.73
N LEU A 75 -1.50 -6.17 7.15
CA LEU A 75 -0.88 -4.85 7.00
C LEU A 75 -0.54 -4.21 8.35
N TYR A 76 -1.41 -4.35 9.36
CA TYR A 76 -1.09 -3.89 10.72
C TYR A 76 0.08 -4.64 11.36
N GLY A 77 0.24 -5.94 11.05
CA GLY A 77 1.40 -6.71 11.48
C GLY A 77 2.70 -6.13 10.92
N VAL A 78 2.72 -5.80 9.62
CA VAL A 78 3.85 -5.12 8.97
C VAL A 78 4.08 -3.74 9.60
N ALA A 79 3.02 -2.95 9.78
CA ALA A 79 3.11 -1.61 10.36
C ALA A 79 3.66 -1.62 11.80
N ALA A 80 3.27 -2.62 12.61
CA ALA A 80 3.77 -2.76 13.97
C ALA A 80 5.28 -3.05 14.01
N ASN A 81 5.78 -3.90 13.09
CA ASN A 81 7.20 -4.18 12.95
C ASN A 81 7.98 -2.93 12.56
N MET A 82 7.47 -2.14 11.60
CA MET A 82 8.08 -0.88 11.17
C MET A 82 8.11 0.15 12.29
N ALA A 83 7.00 0.34 13.01
CA ALA A 83 6.95 1.24 14.16
C ALA A 83 7.95 0.82 15.26
N ALA A 84 8.11 -0.49 15.50
CA ALA A 84 9.08 -0.99 16.46
C ALA A 84 10.53 -0.78 16.00
N HIS A 85 10.81 -0.91 14.70
CA HIS A 85 12.12 -0.60 14.13
C HIS A 85 12.44 0.90 14.25
N HIS A 86 11.52 1.77 13.82
CA HIS A 86 11.65 3.23 13.91
C HIS A 86 11.96 3.72 15.33
N ARG A 87 11.24 3.21 16.33
CA ARG A 87 11.49 3.56 17.74
C ARG A 87 12.88 3.14 18.23
N ARG A 88 13.42 2.02 17.73
CA ARG A 88 14.76 1.55 18.13
C ARG A 88 15.87 2.33 17.45
N SER A 89 15.67 2.77 16.21
CA SER A 89 16.65 3.62 15.52
C SER A 89 16.66 5.05 16.07
N SER A 90 15.52 5.59 16.47
CA SER A 90 15.43 6.93 17.07
C SER A 90 15.96 7.02 18.49
N ALA A 91 16.16 5.88 19.17
CA ALA A 91 16.68 5.82 20.54
C ALA A 91 18.21 5.68 20.62
N ARG A 92 18.92 5.67 19.49
CA ARG A 92 20.38 5.55 19.40
C ARG A 92 21.05 6.88 19.08
#